data_AF-A0ABC8UK42-F1
#
_entry.id   AF-A0ABC8UK42-F1
#
_cell.length_a   1.000
_cell.length_b   1.000
_cell.length_c   1.000
_cell.angle_alpha   90.00
_cell.angle_beta   90.00
_cell.angle_gamma   90.00
#
_symmetry.space_group_name_H-M   'P 1'
#
loop_
_entity.id
_entity.type
_entity.pdbx_description
1 polymer ?
#
loop_
_entity_poly.entity_id
_entity_poly.type
_entity_poly.pdbx_seq_one_letter_code
_entity_poly.pdbx_strand_id
1 'polypeptide(L)'
;MERDVLAVHNGENCPQRIVTCEYCEFPLPAIDLFEHQEVCGNRTEYCHLCRRYIRLRERNGHESRCNGVQVDNEESSRDVAAERENGARRREPPGYSPRRLLFTIAITGIAVLIGSLLFQKKTQNNQVH
;
A
#
# COMPACT_ATOMS: atom_id res chain seq x y z
N MET A 1 7.82 11.30 36.28
CA MET A 1 9.09 10.55 36.12
C MET A 1 8.84 9.16 35.57
N GLU A 2 8.26 8.20 36.30
CA GLU A 2 8.04 6.83 35.75
C GLU A 2 7.03 6.77 34.59
N ARG A 3 5.98 7.61 34.63
CA ARG A 3 4.96 7.69 33.57
C ARG A 3 5.51 8.24 32.25
N ASP A 4 6.50 9.13 32.33
CA ASP A 4 7.16 9.75 31.16
C ASP A 4 8.08 8.74 30.47
N VAL A 5 8.74 7.88 31.25
CA VAL A 5 9.58 6.79 30.73
C VAL A 5 8.75 5.77 29.94
N LEU A 6 7.56 5.40 30.44
CA LEU A 6 6.67 4.47 29.75
C LEU A 6 6.12 5.06 28.43
N ALA A 7 5.80 6.36 28.41
CA ALA A 7 5.34 7.04 27.21
C ALA A 7 6.43 7.06 26.11
N VAL A 8 7.67 7.38 26.49
CA VAL A 8 8.83 7.35 25.57
C VAL A 8 9.13 5.93 25.10
N HIS A 9 9.00 4.93 25.97
CA HIS A 9 9.16 3.54 25.57
C HIS A 9 8.14 3.16 24.49
N ASN A 10 6.85 3.37 24.77
CA ASN A 10 5.77 2.99 23.86
C ASN A 10 5.84 3.73 22.51
N GLY A 11 6.25 5.00 22.53
CA GLY A 11 6.38 5.82 21.32
C GLY A 11 7.59 5.49 20.47
N GLU A 12 8.75 5.25 21.08
CA GLU A 12 10.03 5.23 20.34
C GLU A 12 10.81 3.92 20.46
N ASN A 13 10.75 3.27 21.62
CA ASN A 13 11.64 2.15 21.94
C ASN A 13 10.95 0.78 21.86
N CYS A 14 9.62 0.74 21.89
CA CYS A 14 8.87 -0.50 21.88
C CYS A 14 9.07 -1.21 20.53
N PRO A 15 9.62 -2.44 20.50
CA PRO A 15 9.85 -3.18 19.25
C PRO A 15 8.54 -3.62 18.59
N GLN A 16 7.46 -3.68 19.36
CA GLN A 16 6.11 -4.04 18.89
C GLN A 16 5.30 -2.82 18.44
N ARG A 17 5.85 -1.59 18.53
CA ARG A 17 5.14 -0.41 18.02
C ARG A 17 4.90 -0.56 16.52
N ILE A 18 3.73 -0.10 16.08
CA ILE A 18 3.37 -0.14 14.66
C ILE A 18 4.05 1.03 13.95
N VAL A 19 4.81 0.71 12.92
CA VAL A 19 5.48 1.64 12.01
C VAL A 19 5.09 1.29 10.58
N THR A 20 5.23 2.25 9.66
CA THR A 20 4.86 2.06 8.26
C THR A 20 6.11 1.89 7.40
N CYS A 21 6.08 0.94 6.47
CA CYS A 21 7.14 0.80 5.47
C CYS A 21 7.21 2.04 4.56
N GLU A 22 8.40 2.61 4.40
CA GLU A 22 8.62 3.80 3.55
C GLU A 22 8.39 3.55 2.04
N TYR A 23 8.39 2.28 1.62
CA TYR A 23 8.28 1.91 0.21
C TYR A 23 6.84 1.60 -0.22
N CYS A 24 6.09 0.90 0.64
CA CYS A 24 4.74 0.39 0.34
C CYS A 24 3.66 0.85 1.33
N GLU A 25 4.03 1.66 2.33
CA GLU A 25 3.12 2.22 3.35
C GLU A 25 2.40 1.17 4.21
N PHE A 26 2.81 -0.10 4.13
CA PHE A 26 2.23 -1.18 4.91
C PHE A 26 2.56 -0.99 6.40
N PRO A 27 1.58 -1.06 7.32
CA PRO A 27 1.82 -0.98 8.75
C PRO A 27 2.26 -2.34 9.32
N LEU A 28 3.36 -2.35 10.06
CA LEU A 28 3.94 -3.55 10.68
C LEU A 28 4.67 -3.23 11.99
N PRO A 29 4.94 -4.23 12.84
CA PRO A 29 5.79 -4.04 14.03
C PRO A 29 7.19 -3.56 13.66
N ALA A 30 7.78 -2.69 14.49
CA ALA A 30 9.11 -2.15 14.25
C ALA A 30 10.21 -3.21 14.18
N ILE A 31 10.04 -4.33 14.87
CA ILE A 31 10.96 -5.48 14.82
C ILE A 31 11.03 -6.13 13.42
N ASP A 32 9.93 -6.13 12.68
CA ASP A 32 9.84 -6.77 11.36
C ASP A 32 10.13 -5.79 10.21
N LEU A 33 10.26 -4.48 10.52
CA LEU A 33 10.38 -3.43 9.50
C LEU A 33 11.61 -3.61 8.61
N PHE A 34 12.77 -3.95 9.19
CA PHE A 34 14.02 -4.06 8.45
C PHE A 34 13.99 -5.20 7.43
N GLU A 35 13.64 -6.42 7.87
CA GLU A 35 13.52 -7.60 7.00
C GLU A 35 12.49 -7.35 5.89
N HIS A 36 11.37 -6.73 6.24
CA HIS A 36 10.37 -6.33 5.25
C HIS A 36 10.93 -5.34 4.24
N GLN A 37 11.67 -4.30 4.66
CA GLN A 37 12.25 -3.29 3.78
C GLN A 37 13.30 -3.86 2.83
N GLU A 38 14.10 -4.86 3.25
CA GLU A 38 15.06 -5.54 2.38
C GLU A 38 14.37 -6.21 1.19
N VAL A 39 13.25 -6.88 1.43
CA VAL A 39 12.47 -7.56 0.37
C VAL A 39 11.62 -6.56 -0.41
N CYS A 40 10.89 -5.70 0.30
CA CYS A 40 9.97 -4.72 -0.28
C CYS A 40 10.71 -3.70 -1.15
N GLY A 41 11.87 -3.20 -0.72
CA GLY A 41 12.65 -2.21 -1.47
C GLY A 41 13.14 -2.72 -2.83
N ASN A 42 13.34 -4.03 -2.97
CA ASN A 42 13.75 -4.70 -4.20
C ASN A 42 12.61 -4.97 -5.17
N ARG A 43 11.35 -4.91 -4.71
CA ARG A 43 10.19 -4.98 -5.60
C ARG A 43 10.26 -3.83 -6.60
N THR A 44 9.85 -4.09 -7.84
CA THR A 44 9.81 -3.09 -8.90
C THR A 44 8.38 -2.65 -9.21
N GLU A 45 8.26 -1.43 -9.72
CA GLU A 45 7.03 -0.87 -10.28
C GLU A 45 7.29 -0.27 -11.66
N TYR A 46 6.24 -0.26 -12.48
CA TYR A 46 6.35 0.23 -13.85
C TYR A 46 6.12 1.75 -13.90
N CYS A 47 7.13 2.48 -14.37
CA CYS A 47 6.99 3.90 -14.63
C CYS A 47 6.39 4.12 -16.02
N HIS A 48 5.20 4.73 -16.09
CA HIS A 48 4.52 4.99 -17.36
C HIS A 48 5.16 6.10 -18.20
N LEU A 49 5.94 7.00 -17.59
CA LEU A 49 6.59 8.11 -18.28
C LEU A 49 7.76 7.63 -19.13
N CYS A 50 8.72 6.93 -18.51
CA CYS A 50 9.91 6.41 -19.20
C CYS A 50 9.79 4.94 -19.63
N ARG A 51 8.66 4.27 -19.32
CA ARG A 51 8.37 2.87 -19.67
C ARG A 51 9.34 1.84 -19.10
N ARG A 52 9.98 2.14 -17.96
CA ARG A 52 10.92 1.25 -17.27
C ARG A 52 10.38 0.74 -15.95
N TYR A 53 10.79 -0.46 -15.56
CA TYR A 53 10.61 -0.95 -14.20
C TYR A 53 11.68 -0.34 -13.29
N ILE A 54 11.24 0.25 -12.19
CA ILE A 54 12.08 0.91 -11.20
C ILE A 54 11.90 0.22 -9.84
N ARG A 55 12.98 0.07 -9.06
CA ARG A 55 12.87 -0.49 -7.70
C ARG A 55 12.18 0.51 -6.79
N LEU A 56 11.41 0.00 -5.82
CA LEU A 56 10.70 0.84 -4.86
C LEU A 56 11.64 1.76 -4.07
N ARG A 57 12.82 1.24 -3.67
CA ARG A 57 13.83 2.07 -2.96
C ARG A 57 14.39 3.21 -3.81
N GLU A 58 14.31 3.09 -5.13
CA GLU A 58 14.83 4.07 -6.09
C GLU A 58 13.72 5.02 -6.59
N ARG A 59 12.46 4.80 -6.20
CA ARG A 59 11.29 5.52 -6.73
C ARG A 59 11.39 7.03 -6.56
N ASN A 60 11.71 7.51 -5.36
CA ASN A 60 11.80 8.95 -5.08
C ASN A 60 12.91 9.63 -5.91
N GLY A 61 14.07 8.95 -6.02
CA GLY A 61 15.17 9.43 -6.86
C GLY A 61 14.80 9.42 -8.35
N HIS A 62 14.04 8.41 -8.78
CA HIS A 62 13.52 8.33 -10.14
C HIS A 62 12.54 9.46 -10.44
N GLU A 63 11.55 9.70 -9.58
CA GLU A 63 10.50 10.71 -9.79
C GLU A 63 11.09 12.10 -10.04
N SER A 64 12.09 12.49 -9.25
CA SER A 64 12.78 13.78 -9.40
C SER A 64 13.60 13.93 -10.70
N ARG A 65 14.00 12.83 -11.33
CA ARG A 65 14.88 12.79 -12.52
C ARG A 65 14.20 12.20 -13.76
N CYS A 66 12.91 11.86 -13.66
CA CYS A 66 12.22 11.17 -14.73
C CYS A 66 11.88 12.14 -15.86
N ASN A 67 12.70 12.11 -16.91
CA ASN A 67 12.54 12.99 -18.06
C ASN A 67 11.55 12.45 -19.11
N GLY A 68 10.86 11.34 -18.85
CA GLY A 68 9.94 10.69 -19.81
C GLY A 68 10.62 10.10 -21.06
N VAL A 69 11.91 10.35 -21.25
CA VAL A 69 12.71 9.77 -22.33
C VAL A 69 13.04 8.33 -21.95
N GLN A 70 12.77 7.41 -22.89
CA GLN A 70 13.38 6.08 -22.88
C GLN A 70 14.87 6.29 -23.14
N VAL A 71 15.63 6.49 -22.06
CA VAL A 71 17.07 6.29 -22.14
C VAL A 71 17.26 4.79 -22.09
N ASP A 72 17.57 4.22 -23.25
CA ASP A 72 18.09 2.87 -23.44
C ASP A 72 19.50 2.74 -22.81
N ASN A 73 19.71 3.36 -21.65
CA ASN A 73 20.95 3.23 -20.90
C ASN A 73 20.91 1.88 -20.20
N GLU A 74 21.54 0.93 -20.87
CA GLU A 74 22.17 -0.28 -20.35
C GLU A 74 23.20 0.05 -19.24
N GLU A 75 22.81 0.78 -18.18
CA GLU A 75 23.73 1.07 -17.08
C GLU A 75 22.98 1.28 -15.77
N SER A 76 22.43 0.20 -15.22
CA SER A 76 22.30 0.00 -13.76
C SER A 76 21.89 -1.43 -13.42
N SER A 77 22.55 -2.43 -14.02
CA SER A 77 22.41 -3.83 -13.63
C SER A 77 23.76 -4.53 -13.71
N ARG A 78 24.73 -4.08 -12.92
CA ARG A 78 25.71 -5.02 -12.37
C ARG A 78 25.21 -5.35 -10.98
N ASP A 79 24.41 -6.41 -10.89
CA ASP A 79 24.73 -7.57 -10.05
C ASP A 79 23.66 -8.66 -10.26
N VAL A 80 24.19 -9.85 -10.51
CA VAL A 80 23.56 -11.07 -11.02
C VAL A 80 22.51 -11.63 -10.06
N ALA A 81 21.35 -12.03 -10.59
CA ALA A 81 20.67 -13.24 -10.13
C ALA A 81 19.65 -13.78 -11.16
N ALA A 82 20.16 -14.70 -11.98
CA ALA A 82 19.49 -15.88 -12.52
C ALA A 82 18.24 -15.68 -13.39
N GLU A 83 18.45 -15.93 -14.67
CA GLU A 83 17.47 -16.62 -15.49
C GLU A 83 16.85 -17.80 -14.71
N ARG A 84 15.54 -17.76 -14.56
CA ARG A 84 14.70 -18.96 -14.55
C ARG A 84 13.49 -18.68 -15.42
N GLU A 85 13.60 -19.11 -16.67
CA GLU A 85 12.44 -19.59 -17.41
C GLU A 85 11.72 -20.70 -16.60
N ASN A 86 10.43 -20.85 -16.89
CA ASN A 86 9.46 -21.81 -16.37
C ASN A 86 8.80 -21.54 -15.01
N GLY A 87 7.53 -21.13 -15.12
CA GLY A 87 6.45 -21.94 -14.58
C GLY A 87 6.01 -21.62 -13.16
N ALA A 88 5.21 -20.57 -13.00
CA ALA A 88 4.02 -20.60 -12.13
C ALA A 88 3.25 -19.29 -12.30
N ARG A 89 1.99 -19.38 -12.72
CA ARG A 89 1.02 -18.29 -12.51
C ARG A 89 0.89 -18.06 -11.00
N ARG A 90 1.71 -17.17 -10.45
CA ARG A 90 1.52 -16.70 -9.08
C ARG A 90 0.31 -15.79 -9.09
N ARG A 91 -0.77 -16.29 -8.49
CA ARG A 91 -2.04 -15.61 -8.30
C ARG A 91 -1.75 -14.27 -7.61
N GLU A 92 -1.86 -13.17 -8.36
CA GLU A 92 -1.89 -11.82 -7.79
C GLU A 92 -3.01 -11.75 -6.74
N PRO A 93 -2.76 -11.32 -5.50
CA PRO A 93 -3.86 -10.79 -4.68
C PRO A 93 -4.44 -9.61 -5.46
N PRO A 94 -5.77 -9.45 -5.57
CA PRO A 94 -6.35 -8.44 -6.43
C PRO A 94 -5.84 -7.06 -6.01
N GLY A 95 -4.94 -6.51 -6.83
CA GLY A 95 -4.40 -5.17 -6.66
C GLY A 95 -5.57 -4.21 -6.66
N TYR A 96 -5.86 -3.66 -5.48
CA TYR A 96 -7.06 -2.89 -5.32
C TYR A 96 -6.82 -1.48 -5.85
N SER A 97 -7.30 -1.24 -7.07
CA SER A 97 -7.14 0.07 -7.68
C SER A 97 -7.88 1.12 -6.84
N PRO A 98 -7.27 2.28 -6.58
CA PRO A 98 -7.91 3.33 -5.77
C PRO A 98 -9.27 3.76 -6.33
N ARG A 99 -9.46 3.64 -7.65
CA ARG A 99 -10.77 3.82 -8.28
C ARG A 99 -11.79 2.76 -7.85
N ARG A 100 -11.42 1.48 -7.79
CA ARG A 100 -12.31 0.43 -7.27
C ARG A 100 -12.62 0.63 -5.78
N LEU A 101 -11.69 1.15 -4.97
CA LEU A 101 -11.92 1.54 -3.57
C LEU A 101 -12.97 2.62 -3.42
N LEU A 102 -12.82 3.67 -4.22
CA LEU A 102 -13.81 4.75 -4.22
C LEU A 102 -15.19 4.25 -4.67
N PHE A 103 -15.24 3.37 -5.68
CA PHE A 103 -16.51 2.78 -6.11
C PHE A 103 -17.15 1.89 -5.04
N THR A 104 -16.40 1.05 -4.31
CA THR A 104 -17.00 0.22 -3.27
C THR A 104 -17.45 1.04 -2.07
N ILE A 105 -16.67 2.03 -1.63
CA ILE A 105 -17.06 2.94 -0.55
C ILE A 105 -18.34 3.71 -0.94
N ALA A 106 -18.44 4.16 -2.19
CA ALA A 106 -19.65 4.83 -2.69
C ALA A 106 -20.86 3.88 -2.71
N ILE A 107 -20.70 2.65 -3.20
CA ILE A 107 -21.79 1.66 -3.28
C ILE A 107 -22.27 1.25 -1.88
N THR A 108 -21.35 0.98 -0.95
CA THR A 108 -21.72 0.62 0.43
C THR A 108 -22.37 1.78 1.15
N GLY A 109 -21.89 3.02 0.96
CA GLY A 109 -22.52 4.22 1.50
C GLY A 109 -23.95 4.43 1.00
N ILE A 110 -24.19 4.28 -0.32
CA ILE A 110 -25.53 4.41 -0.91
C ILE A 110 -26.48 3.34 -0.37
N ALA A 111 -26.03 2.09 -0.25
CA ALA A 111 -26.86 1.00 0.28
C ALA A 111 -27.30 1.24 1.73
N VAL A 112 -26.40 1.76 2.57
CA VAL A 112 -26.71 2.10 3.97
C VAL A 112 -27.72 3.25 4.04
N LEU A 113 -27.54 4.32 3.25
CA LEU A 113 -28.47 5.45 3.21
C LEU A 113 -29.88 5.03 2.76
N ILE A 114 -29.98 4.24 1.69
CA ILE A 114 -31.27 3.74 1.19
C ILE A 114 -31.91 2.81 2.24
N GLY A 115 -31.14 1.89 2.83
CA GLY A 115 -31.63 1.00 3.88
C GLY A 115 -32.17 1.75 5.09
N SER A 116 -31.46 2.77 5.58
CA SER A 116 -31.89 3.61 6.69
C SER A 116 -33.15 4.41 6.36
N LEU A 117 -33.28 4.95 5.16
CA LEU A 117 -34.48 5.70 4.73
C LEU A 117 -35.72 4.80 4.61
N LEU A 118 -35.57 3.60 4.04
CA LEU A 118 -36.67 2.64 3.95
C LEU A 118 -37.07 2.11 5.34
N PHE A 119 -36.11 1.90 6.23
CA PHE A 119 -36.38 1.49 7.61
C PHE A 119 -37.09 2.59 8.41
N GLN A 120 -36.65 3.85 8.30
CA GLN A 120 -37.34 5.00 8.89
C GLN A 120 -38.80 5.10 8.39
N LYS A 121 -39.02 4.92 7.08
CA LYS A 121 -40.37 4.94 6.49
C LYS A 121 -41.24 3.78 6.98
N LYS A 122 -40.65 2.60 7.23
CA LYS A 122 -41.36 1.45 7.81
C LYS A 122 -41.74 1.67 9.28
N THR A 123 -40.87 2.29 10.07
CA THR A 123 -41.16 2.62 11.49
C THR A 123 -42.26 3.67 11.62
N GLN A 124 -42.30 4.69 10.75
CA GLN A 124 -43.40 5.66 10.75
C GLN A 124 -44.74 5.03 10.37
N ASN A 125 -44.78 4.16 9.34
CA ASN A 125 -46.02 3.48 8.96
C ASN A 125 -46.53 2.48 10.01
N ASN A 126 -45.67 1.91 10.85
CA ASN A 126 -46.05 0.93 11.86
C ASN A 126 -46.51 1.55 13.19
N GLN A 127 -46.43 2.89 13.33
CA GLN A 127 -46.93 3.63 14.50
C GLN A 127 -48.35 4.19 14.32
N VAL A 128 -48.94 4.07 13.12
CA VAL A 128 -50.27 4.61 12.79
C VAL A 128 -51.33 3.51 12.65
N HIS A 129 -51.14 2.36 13.29
CA HIS A 129 -52.14 1.29 13.33
C HIS A 129 -52.36 0.76 14.74
#